data_AF-A0A386WIF6-F1
#
_entry.id   AF-A0A386WIF6-F1
#
_cell.length_a   1.000
_cell.length_b   1.000
_cell.length_c   1.000
_cell.angle_alpha   90.00
_cell.angle_beta   90.00
_cell.angle_gamma   90.00
#
_symmetry.space_group_name_H-M   'P 1'
#
loop_
_entity.id
_entity.type
_entity.pdbx_description
1 polymer ?
#
loop_
_entity_poly.entity_id
_entity_poly.type
_entity_poly.pdbx_seq_one_letter_code
_entity_poly.pdbx_strand_id
1 'polypeptide(L)'
;MTSQPKAPLTRRDRWRNRAIAVTGLVTVWVLLWGTFSWANVLSGLVVAAVLLVVFPLPPVTFAGRIRPVPLLRFVVRFLYDLVVASAQVAWLAVRSEHPHSAIIAVPLRVNTDLNLTLNAEALSLVPGSLILEADRSTGTLYVHVIGIRSLDEVERFRQGVLELEERIVAAVGSAEELSLIRRSVPTGPSGSVDLEGAPT
;
A
#
# COMPACT_ATOMS: atom_id res chain seq x y z
N MET A 1 -21.39 -13.99 -8.98
CA MET A 1 -20.47 -12.83 -9.07
C MET A 1 -21.30 -11.58 -9.36
N THR A 2 -21.86 -10.96 -8.33
CA THR A 2 -22.59 -9.69 -8.44
C THR A 2 -21.62 -8.56 -8.15
N SER A 3 -21.06 -7.96 -9.20
CA SER A 3 -20.35 -6.68 -9.09
C SER A 3 -21.35 -5.62 -8.62
N GLN A 4 -21.36 -5.35 -7.32
CA GLN A 4 -22.06 -4.19 -6.75
C GLN A 4 -21.58 -2.94 -7.51
N PRO A 5 -22.46 -2.21 -8.21
CA PRO A 5 -22.05 -1.00 -8.91
C PRO A 5 -21.57 0.03 -7.88
N LYS A 6 -20.26 0.36 -7.90
CA LYS A 6 -19.70 1.47 -7.09
C LYS A 6 -20.58 2.70 -7.34
N ALA A 7 -21.17 3.24 -6.26
CA ALA A 7 -22.07 4.38 -6.35
C ALA A 7 -21.44 5.52 -7.18
N PRO A 8 -22.20 6.18 -8.08
CA PRO A 8 -21.66 7.23 -8.92
C PRO A 8 -21.14 8.37 -8.04
N LEU A 9 -19.90 8.81 -8.31
CA LEU A 9 -19.26 9.89 -7.55
C LEU A 9 -20.14 11.13 -7.54
N THR A 10 -20.17 11.84 -6.41
CA THR A 10 -20.91 13.08 -6.33
C THR A 10 -20.23 14.17 -7.17
N ARG A 11 -20.97 15.20 -7.59
CA ARG A 11 -20.38 16.37 -8.28
C ARG A 11 -19.25 17.00 -7.47
N ARG A 12 -19.38 17.01 -6.13
CA ARG A 12 -18.38 17.54 -5.19
C ARG A 12 -17.09 16.73 -5.20
N ASP A 13 -17.18 15.40 -5.27
CA ASP A 13 -16.01 14.53 -5.35
C ASP A 13 -15.25 14.71 -6.67
N ARG A 14 -15.97 14.84 -7.79
CA ARG A 14 -15.35 15.12 -9.09
C ARG A 14 -14.60 16.45 -9.09
N TRP A 15 -15.20 17.50 -8.52
CA TRP A 15 -14.57 18.82 -8.45
C TRP A 15 -13.37 18.84 -7.51
N ARG A 16 -13.46 18.16 -6.35
CA ARG A 16 -12.35 17.98 -5.42
C ARG A 16 -11.18 17.26 -6.09
N ASN A 17 -11.44 16.14 -6.77
CA ASN A 17 -10.39 15.37 -7.45
C ASN A 17 -9.73 16.18 -8.57
N ARG A 18 -10.51 16.96 -9.34
CA ARG A 18 -9.96 17.87 -10.36
C ARG A 18 -9.13 18.98 -9.74
N ALA A 19 -9.59 19.61 -8.66
CA ALA A 19 -8.84 20.65 -7.98
C ALA A 19 -7.49 20.11 -7.46
N ILE A 20 -7.50 18.93 -6.82
CA ILE A 20 -6.27 18.26 -6.36
C ILE A 20 -5.33 17.97 -7.54
N ALA A 21 -5.85 17.42 -8.64
CA ALA A 21 -5.05 17.12 -9.82
C ALA A 21 -4.45 18.37 -10.46
N VAL A 22 -5.24 19.44 -10.65
CA VAL A 22 -4.76 20.72 -11.19
C VAL A 22 -3.71 21.32 -10.26
N THR A 23 -3.97 21.39 -8.95
CA THR A 23 -3.01 21.94 -7.99
C THR A 23 -1.70 21.16 -8.03
N GLY A 24 -1.75 19.83 -7.97
CA GLY A 24 -0.55 19.00 -8.03
C GLY A 24 0.23 19.19 -9.33
N LEU A 25 -0.46 19.24 -10.46
CA LEU A 25 0.15 19.37 -11.78
C LEU A 25 0.80 20.75 -11.98
N VAL A 26 0.14 21.81 -11.52
CA VAL A 26 0.71 23.17 -11.53
C VAL A 26 1.90 23.26 -10.58
N THR A 27 1.84 22.65 -9.40
CA THR A 27 2.98 22.61 -8.47
C THR A 27 4.19 21.93 -9.10
N VAL A 28 3.99 20.75 -9.70
CA VAL A 28 5.07 20.02 -10.41
C VAL A 28 5.61 20.87 -11.56
N TRP A 29 4.73 21.53 -12.34
CA TRP A 29 5.13 22.43 -13.41
C TRP A 29 6.00 23.59 -12.92
N VAL A 30 5.58 24.28 -11.86
CA VAL A 30 6.34 25.41 -11.30
C VAL A 30 7.69 24.94 -10.73
N LEU A 31 7.71 23.78 -10.07
CA LEU A 31 8.95 23.18 -9.56
C LEU A 31 9.90 22.79 -10.70
N LEU A 32 9.39 22.29 -11.82
CA LEU A 32 10.17 21.93 -13.01
C LEU A 32 10.96 23.13 -13.55
N TRP A 33 10.32 24.30 -13.61
CA TRP A 33 10.95 25.53 -14.08
C TRP A 33 11.76 26.26 -12.98
N GLY A 34 11.60 25.88 -11.72
CA GLY A 34 12.29 26.47 -10.56
C GLY A 34 12.01 27.96 -10.31
N THR A 35 11.06 28.56 -11.04
CA THR A 35 10.77 30.00 -10.98
C THR A 35 9.30 30.25 -10.65
N PHE A 36 9.06 31.00 -9.58
CA PHE A 36 7.71 31.39 -9.17
C PHE A 36 7.34 32.73 -9.81
N SER A 37 6.54 32.70 -10.88
CA SER A 37 6.00 33.90 -11.53
C SER A 37 4.55 33.66 -11.96
N TRP A 38 3.76 34.73 -12.04
CA TRP A 38 2.36 34.64 -12.49
C TRP A 38 2.25 34.03 -13.90
N ALA A 39 3.14 34.42 -14.82
CA ALA A 39 3.18 33.85 -16.16
C ALA A 39 3.42 32.32 -16.14
N ASN A 40 4.30 31.85 -15.25
CA ASN A 40 4.59 30.43 -15.12
C ASN A 40 3.44 29.63 -14.47
N VAL A 41 2.75 30.22 -13.50
CA VAL A 41 1.55 29.60 -12.91
C VAL A 41 0.43 29.51 -13.94
N LEU A 42 0.20 30.58 -14.72
CA LEU A 42 -0.81 30.58 -15.78
C LEU A 42 -0.49 29.58 -16.88
N SER A 43 0.76 29.48 -17.32
CA SER A 43 1.18 28.46 -18.31
C SER A 43 0.97 27.05 -17.76
N GLY A 44 1.32 26.81 -16.50
CA GLY A 44 1.05 25.55 -15.81
C GLY A 44 -0.45 25.21 -15.73
N LEU A 45 -1.32 26.19 -15.50
CA LEU A 45 -2.78 25.97 -15.49
C LEU A 45 -3.30 25.57 -16.88
N VAL A 46 -2.80 26.19 -17.95
CA VAL A 46 -3.16 25.83 -19.33
C VAL A 46 -2.71 24.41 -19.63
N VAL A 47 -1.45 24.06 -19.30
CA VAL A 47 -0.92 22.72 -19.47
C VAL A 47 -1.75 21.71 -18.67
N ALA A 48 -2.09 22.03 -17.43
CA ALA A 48 -2.89 21.16 -16.58
C ALA A 48 -4.30 20.91 -17.15
N ALA A 49 -4.93 21.96 -17.68
CA ALA A 49 -6.23 21.83 -18.34
C ALA A 49 -6.15 20.95 -19.59
N VAL A 50 -5.14 21.14 -20.45
CA VAL A 50 -4.92 20.31 -21.64
C VAL A 50 -4.70 18.85 -21.25
N LEU A 51 -3.84 18.59 -20.28
CA LEU A 51 -3.55 17.23 -19.82
C LEU A 51 -4.78 16.54 -19.25
N LEU A 52 -5.62 17.23 -18.47
CA LEU A 52 -6.85 16.63 -17.93
C LEU A 52 -7.95 16.40 -18.96
N VAL A 53 -7.91 17.10 -20.10
CA VAL A 53 -8.81 16.87 -21.24
C VAL A 53 -8.32 15.69 -22.09
N VAL A 54 -7.02 15.63 -22.38
CA VAL A 54 -6.41 14.59 -23.21
C VAL A 54 -6.29 13.26 -22.45
N PHE A 55 -5.93 13.34 -21.17
CA PHE A 55 -5.76 12.20 -20.27
C PHE A 55 -6.73 12.33 -19.09
N PRO A 56 -8.04 12.04 -19.29
CA PRO A 56 -8.99 12.09 -18.20
C PRO A 56 -8.65 11.03 -17.15
N LEU A 57 -8.11 11.45 -16.00
CA LEU A 57 -7.78 10.52 -14.93
C LEU A 57 -9.06 9.81 -14.47
N PRO A 58 -9.07 8.46 -14.45
CA PRO A 58 -10.08 7.73 -13.71
C PRO A 58 -10.10 8.23 -12.27
N PRO A 59 -11.27 8.39 -11.67
CA PRO A 59 -11.34 8.89 -10.31
C PRO A 59 -10.63 7.92 -9.37
N VAL A 60 -9.51 8.34 -8.80
CA VAL A 60 -8.84 7.62 -7.72
C VAL A 60 -9.80 7.64 -6.53
N THR A 61 -10.24 6.47 -6.09
CA THR A 61 -11.04 6.30 -4.87
C THR A 61 -10.16 6.52 -3.63
N PHE A 62 -9.63 7.74 -3.47
CA PHE A 62 -9.02 8.18 -2.23
C PHE A 62 -10.13 8.67 -1.29
N ALA A 63 -10.80 7.74 -0.62
CA ALA A 63 -11.77 8.03 0.44
C ALA A 63 -11.09 8.25 1.81
N GLY A 64 -9.79 7.96 1.89
CA GLY A 64 -8.98 8.10 3.08
C GLY A 64 -8.65 9.54 3.47
N ARG A 65 -8.15 9.72 4.69
CA ARG A 65 -7.62 11.00 5.16
C ARG A 65 -6.18 10.77 5.60
N ILE A 66 -5.26 11.63 5.15
CA ILE A 66 -3.88 11.60 5.61
C ILE A 66 -3.85 12.01 7.08
N ARG A 67 -3.27 11.16 7.93
CA ARG A 67 -3.14 11.40 9.37
C ARG A 67 -1.65 11.61 9.68
N PRO A 68 -1.22 12.84 10.01
CA PRO A 68 0.20 13.16 10.13
C PRO A 68 0.96 12.30 11.14
N VAL A 69 0.35 12.01 12.31
CA VAL A 69 1.00 11.23 13.38
C VAL A 69 1.20 9.76 12.98
N PRO A 70 0.17 9.01 12.55
CA PRO A 70 0.35 7.67 12.00
C PRO A 70 1.25 7.63 10.75
N LEU A 71 1.17 8.63 9.87
CA LEU A 71 2.04 8.74 8.70
C LEU A 71 3.51 8.84 9.11
N LEU A 72 3.84 9.71 10.07
CA LEU A 72 5.21 9.85 10.56
C LEU A 72 5.71 8.55 11.18
N ARG A 73 4.87 7.86 11.97
CA ARG A 73 5.22 6.55 12.53
C ARG A 73 5.47 5.50 11.44
N PHE A 74 4.63 5.47 10.41
CA PHE A 74 4.81 4.61 9.24
C PHE A 74 6.16 4.89 8.56
N VAL A 75 6.43 6.16 8.23
CA VAL A 75 7.67 6.55 7.54
C VAL A 75 8.91 6.18 8.36
N VAL A 76 8.95 6.52 9.65
CA VAL A 76 10.10 6.22 10.51
C VAL A 76 10.32 4.71 10.63
N ARG A 77 9.25 3.94 10.85
CA ARG A 77 9.37 2.48 10.96
C ARG A 77 9.78 1.85 9.63
N PHE A 78 9.20 2.30 8.52
CA PHE A 78 9.51 1.83 7.19
C PHE A 78 10.99 2.08 6.83
N LEU A 79 11.51 3.28 7.13
CA LEU A 79 12.93 3.59 6.92
C LEU A 79 13.84 2.70 7.76
N TYR A 80 13.46 2.40 9.01
CA TYR A 80 14.20 1.46 9.84
C TYR A 80 14.21 0.05 9.23
N ASP A 81 13.04 -0.47 8.86
CA ASP A 81 12.90 -1.79 8.25
C ASP A 81 13.68 -1.88 6.92
N LEU A 82 13.66 -0.81 6.12
CA LEU A 82 14.43 -0.66 4.88
C LEU A 82 15.94 -0.75 5.12
N VAL A 83 16.46 -0.03 6.12
CA VAL A 83 17.89 -0.06 6.45
C VAL A 83 18.30 -1.45 6.95
N VAL A 84 17.49 -2.07 7.82
CA VAL A 84 17.77 -3.41 8.35
C VAL A 84 17.77 -4.45 7.23
N ALA A 85 16.76 -4.45 6.36
CA ALA A 85 16.68 -5.35 5.22
C ALA A 85 17.85 -5.14 4.25
N SER A 86 18.22 -3.88 3.99
CA SER A 86 19.39 -3.55 3.15
C SER A 86 20.69 -4.12 3.71
N ALA A 87 20.89 -4.01 5.03
CA ALA A 87 22.04 -4.59 5.71
C ALA A 87 22.04 -6.13 5.65
N GLN A 88 20.88 -6.77 5.80
CA GLN A 88 20.73 -8.22 5.69
C GLN A 88 21.10 -8.72 4.28
N VAL A 89 20.60 -8.04 3.24
CA VAL A 89 20.91 -8.38 1.85
C VAL A 89 22.39 -8.13 1.54
N ALA A 90 22.97 -7.03 2.03
CA ALA A 90 24.40 -6.77 1.90
C ALA A 90 25.25 -7.87 2.57
N TRP A 91 24.84 -8.33 3.75
CA TRP A 91 25.49 -9.45 4.43
C TRP A 91 25.38 -10.77 3.67
N LEU A 92 24.19 -11.04 3.09
CA LEU A 92 23.97 -12.21 2.26
C LEU A 92 24.83 -12.18 0.99
N ALA A 93 25.03 -11.01 0.38
CA ALA A 93 25.86 -10.85 -0.81
C ALA A 93 27.36 -11.15 -0.56
N VAL A 94 27.84 -10.94 0.67
CA VAL A 94 29.22 -11.27 1.07
C VAL A 94 29.36 -12.77 1.41
N ARG A 95 28.27 -13.44 1.78
CA ARG A 95 28.28 -14.89 2.03
C ARG A 95 28.15 -15.67 0.74
N SER A 96 29.00 -16.67 0.55
CA SER A 96 28.93 -17.64 -0.57
C SER A 96 27.85 -18.73 -0.34
N GLU A 97 26.75 -18.39 0.33
CA GLU A 97 25.64 -19.32 0.56
C GLU A 97 24.57 -19.08 -0.51
N HIS A 98 24.06 -20.16 -1.12
CA HIS A 98 22.96 -20.07 -2.08
C HIS A 98 21.65 -19.87 -1.31
N PRO A 99 20.97 -18.71 -1.45
CA PRO A 99 19.74 -18.48 -0.72
C PRO A 99 18.60 -19.30 -1.33
N HIS A 100 17.85 -19.97 -0.47
CA HIS A 100 16.59 -20.60 -0.85
C HIS A 100 15.54 -19.52 -1.01
N SER A 101 14.72 -19.60 -2.05
CA SER A 101 13.69 -18.62 -2.34
C SER A 101 12.33 -19.27 -2.36
N ALA A 102 11.29 -18.53 -1.96
CA ALA A 102 9.92 -19.00 -1.91
C ALA A 102 8.98 -17.95 -2.49
N ILE A 103 7.85 -18.40 -3.05
CA ILE A 103 6.75 -17.54 -3.44
C ILE A 103 5.68 -17.64 -2.36
N ILE A 104 5.33 -16.51 -1.76
CA ILE A 104 4.36 -16.42 -0.69
C ILE A 104 3.15 -15.63 -1.19
N ALA A 105 1.97 -16.23 -1.06
CA ALA A 105 0.71 -15.53 -1.26
C ALA A 105 0.30 -14.84 0.06
N VAL A 106 0.15 -13.52 0.02
CA VAL A 106 -0.27 -12.72 1.17
C VAL A 106 -1.61 -12.06 0.86
N PRO A 107 -2.74 -12.61 1.36
CA PRO A 107 -4.03 -11.95 1.25
C PRO A 107 -4.08 -10.74 2.18
N LEU A 108 -4.24 -9.54 1.60
CA LEU A 108 -4.43 -8.31 2.35
C LEU A 108 -5.83 -8.25 2.95
N ARG A 109 -5.97 -7.54 4.06
CA ARG A 109 -7.25 -7.37 4.76
C ARG A 109 -8.12 -6.29 4.14
N VAL A 110 -7.48 -5.31 3.52
CA VAL A 110 -8.13 -4.19 2.83
C VAL A 110 -7.89 -4.31 1.32
N ASN A 111 -8.93 -4.73 0.60
CA ASN A 111 -8.89 -4.87 -0.85
C ASN A 111 -9.34 -3.57 -1.55
N THR A 112 -8.51 -2.54 -1.45
CA THR A 112 -8.66 -1.30 -2.25
C THR A 112 -7.44 -1.11 -3.14
N ASP A 113 -7.64 -0.59 -4.36
CA ASP A 113 -6.55 -0.41 -5.33
C ASP A 113 -5.39 0.42 -4.74
N LEU A 114 -5.72 1.43 -3.94
CA LEU A 114 -4.73 2.25 -3.25
C LEU A 114 -3.97 1.45 -2.20
N ASN A 115 -4.65 0.68 -1.34
CA ASN A 115 -4.00 -0.10 -0.31
C ASN A 115 -3.09 -1.17 -0.92
N LEU A 116 -3.59 -1.89 -1.94
CA LEU A 116 -2.81 -2.88 -2.67
C LEU A 116 -1.56 -2.24 -3.30
N THR A 117 -1.72 -1.09 -3.95
CA THR A 117 -0.60 -0.35 -4.58
C THR A 117 0.41 0.13 -3.55
N LEU A 118 -0.02 0.72 -2.44
CA LEU A 118 0.90 1.22 -1.40
C LEU A 118 1.67 0.10 -0.71
N ASN A 119 1.01 -1.03 -0.42
CA ASN A 119 1.69 -2.21 0.10
C ASN A 119 2.67 -2.75 -0.94
N ALA A 120 2.27 -2.77 -2.21
CA ALA A 120 3.13 -3.26 -3.28
C ALA A 120 4.40 -2.40 -3.44
N GLU A 121 4.25 -1.08 -3.51
CA GLU A 121 5.37 -0.13 -3.57
C GLU A 121 6.28 -0.24 -2.35
N ALA A 122 5.69 -0.29 -1.14
CA ALA A 122 6.46 -0.42 0.08
C ALA A 122 7.27 -1.72 0.12
N LEU A 123 6.70 -2.87 -0.27
CA LEU A 123 7.42 -4.13 -0.33
C LEU A 123 8.49 -4.15 -1.42
N SER A 124 8.25 -3.50 -2.57
CA SER A 124 9.22 -3.41 -3.67
C SER A 124 10.45 -2.59 -3.29
N LEU A 125 10.30 -1.65 -2.35
CA LEU A 125 11.40 -0.87 -1.80
C LEU A 125 12.22 -1.65 -0.77
N VAL A 126 11.66 -2.66 -0.10
CA VAL A 126 12.36 -3.48 0.89
C VAL A 126 13.17 -4.57 0.18
N PRO A 127 14.51 -4.50 0.21
CA PRO A 127 15.34 -5.48 -0.48
C PRO A 127 15.23 -6.86 0.17
N GLY A 128 15.32 -7.91 -0.65
CA GLY A 128 15.12 -9.31 -0.21
C GLY A 128 13.73 -9.86 -0.53
N SER A 129 12.82 -9.02 -1.03
CA SER A 129 11.55 -9.44 -1.61
C SER A 129 11.27 -8.76 -2.95
N LEU A 130 10.55 -9.44 -3.83
CA LEU A 130 10.12 -8.93 -5.14
C LEU A 130 8.65 -9.30 -5.36
N ILE A 131 7.85 -8.35 -5.81
CA ILE A 131 6.46 -8.63 -6.15
C ILE A 131 6.39 -9.27 -7.53
N LEU A 132 5.78 -10.45 -7.60
CA LEU A 132 5.51 -11.13 -8.86
C LEU A 132 4.17 -10.73 -9.43
N GLU A 133 3.14 -10.70 -8.58
CA GLU A 133 1.78 -10.39 -9.00
C GLU A 133 0.96 -9.77 -7.87
N ALA A 134 0.05 -8.87 -8.23
CA ALA A 134 -0.92 -8.27 -7.34
C ALA A 134 -2.32 -8.52 -7.89
N ASP A 135 -3.01 -9.51 -7.33
CA ASP A 135 -4.36 -9.85 -7.75
C ASP A 135 -5.36 -8.90 -7.09
N ARG A 136 -5.88 -7.97 -7.89
CA ARG A 136 -6.89 -6.98 -7.46
C ARG A 136 -8.25 -7.60 -7.14
N SER A 137 -8.56 -8.77 -7.70
CA SER A 137 -9.86 -9.41 -7.48
C SER A 137 -9.95 -10.02 -6.08
N THR A 138 -8.85 -10.62 -5.62
CA THR A 138 -8.76 -11.24 -4.29
C THR A 138 -8.10 -10.35 -3.24
N GLY A 139 -7.34 -9.32 -3.65
CA GLY A 139 -6.53 -8.50 -2.74
C GLY A 139 -5.25 -9.22 -2.29
N THR A 140 -4.75 -10.15 -3.09
CA THR A 140 -3.59 -11.00 -2.75
C THR A 140 -2.32 -10.49 -3.43
N LEU A 141 -1.25 -10.36 -2.64
CA LEU A 141 0.10 -10.10 -3.15
C LEU A 141 0.89 -11.40 -3.22
N TYR A 142 1.40 -11.73 -4.41
CA TYR A 142 2.33 -12.83 -4.62
C TYR A 142 3.74 -12.29 -4.57
N VAL A 143 4.45 -12.60 -3.49
CA VAL A 143 5.77 -12.05 -3.20
C VAL A 143 6.81 -13.15 -3.25
N HIS A 144 7.82 -12.96 -4.08
CA HIS A 144 9.03 -13.75 -4.09
C HIS A 144 9.96 -13.26 -2.98
N VAL A 145 10.34 -14.14 -2.07
CA VAL A 145 11.21 -13.78 -0.93
C VAL A 145 12.46 -14.65 -0.97
N ILE A 146 13.60 -14.00 -0.77
CA ILE A 146 14.92 -14.63 -0.77
C ILE A 146 15.30 -14.96 0.69
N GLY A 147 15.93 -16.11 0.89
CA GLY A 147 16.51 -16.49 2.18
C GLY A 147 15.55 -17.21 3.13
N ILE A 148 14.43 -17.74 2.64
CA ILE A 148 13.46 -18.49 3.46
C ILE A 148 13.82 -19.98 3.52
N ARG A 149 13.91 -20.52 4.74
CA ARG A 149 14.33 -21.90 5.03
C ARG A 149 13.30 -22.71 5.81
N SER A 150 12.24 -22.09 6.32
CA SER A 150 11.20 -22.79 7.10
C SER A 150 9.80 -22.20 6.90
N LEU A 151 8.76 -22.97 7.25
CA LEU A 151 7.39 -22.48 7.27
C LEU A 151 7.17 -21.38 8.30
N ASP A 152 7.90 -21.40 9.41
CA ASP A 152 7.85 -20.33 10.41
C ASP A 152 8.38 -18.99 9.86
N GLU A 153 9.36 -19.03 8.95
CA GLU A 153 9.86 -17.84 8.25
C GLU A 153 8.85 -17.29 7.25
N VAL A 154 8.13 -18.18 6.54
CA VAL A 154 7.01 -17.80 5.68
C VAL A 154 5.94 -17.08 6.48
N GLU A 155 5.55 -17.62 7.63
CA GLU A 155 4.51 -17.03 8.47
C GLU A 155 4.99 -15.70 9.09
N ARG A 156 6.24 -15.60 9.54
CA ARG A 156 6.83 -14.33 10.00
C ARG A 156 6.83 -13.26 8.91
N PHE A 157 7.20 -13.62 7.68
CA PHE A 157 7.13 -12.70 6.55
C PHE A 157 5.70 -12.23 6.31
N ARG A 158 4.74 -13.17 6.27
CA ARG A 158 3.31 -12.87 6.11
C ARG A 158 2.80 -11.90 7.17
N GLN A 159 3.14 -12.12 8.44
CA GLN A 159 2.78 -11.21 9.52
C GLN A 159 3.42 -9.83 9.35
N GLY A 160 4.69 -9.76 8.94
CA GLY A 160 5.36 -8.49 8.64
C GLY A 160 4.67 -7.68 7.55
N VAL A 161 4.19 -8.34 6.49
CA VAL A 161 3.38 -7.68 5.44
C VAL A 161 2.04 -7.19 5.99
N LEU A 162 1.38 -7.96 6.85
CA LEU A 162 0.14 -7.51 7.49
C LEU A 162 0.38 -6.32 8.43
N GLU A 163 1.43 -6.32 9.23
CA GLU A 163 1.78 -5.15 10.04
C GLU A 163 2.07 -3.90 9.18
N LEU A 164 2.75 -4.08 8.04
CA LEU A 164 2.97 -3.02 7.06
C LEU A 164 1.63 -2.47 6.54
N GLU A 165 0.70 -3.35 6.17
CA GLU A 165 -0.65 -2.96 5.77
C GLU A 165 -1.33 -2.13 6.87
N GLU A 166 -1.29 -2.58 8.12
CA GLU A 166 -1.89 -1.85 9.23
C GLU A 166 -1.32 -0.43 9.37
N ARG A 167 0.01 -0.28 9.25
CA ARG A 167 0.66 1.04 9.31
C ARG A 167 0.24 1.94 8.14
N ILE A 168 0.11 1.38 6.93
CA ILE A 168 -0.36 2.11 5.75
C ILE A 168 -1.82 2.55 5.95
N VAL A 169 -2.72 1.65 6.34
CA VAL A 169 -4.13 1.97 6.58
C VAL A 169 -4.27 2.96 7.74
N ALA A 170 -3.45 2.88 8.78
CA ALA A 170 -3.39 3.88 9.85
C ALA A 170 -2.98 5.27 9.35
N ALA A 171 -2.06 5.35 8.38
CA ALA A 171 -1.55 6.60 7.83
C ALA A 171 -2.52 7.29 6.86
N VAL A 172 -3.12 6.52 5.94
CA VAL A 172 -3.87 7.09 4.81
C VAL A 172 -5.27 6.50 4.62
N GLY A 173 -5.65 5.47 5.37
CA GLY A 173 -6.92 4.77 5.22
C GLY A 173 -8.15 5.56 5.67
N SER A 174 -9.29 5.18 5.10
CA SER A 174 -10.62 5.62 5.49
C SER A 174 -11.04 5.01 6.84
N ALA A 175 -12.11 5.54 7.44
CA ALA A 175 -12.65 5.00 8.68
C ALA A 175 -13.15 3.55 8.52
N GLU A 176 -13.66 3.21 7.34
CA GLU A 176 -14.12 1.86 7.01
C GLU A 176 -12.95 0.88 6.94
N GLU A 177 -11.89 1.22 6.20
CA GLU A 177 -10.67 0.39 6.08
C GLU A 177 -10.02 0.12 7.45
N LEU A 178 -9.99 1.11 8.33
CA LEU A 178 -9.50 0.92 9.71
C LEU A 178 -10.37 0.00 10.55
N SER A 179 -11.68 0.01 10.32
CA SER A 179 -12.58 -0.90 11.01
C SER A 179 -12.35 -2.35 10.57
N LEU A 180 -12.00 -2.58 9.29
CA LEU A 180 -11.63 -3.90 8.77
C LEU A 180 -10.35 -4.41 9.43
N ILE A 181 -9.31 -3.57 9.50
CA ILE A 181 -8.07 -3.91 10.21
C ILE A 181 -8.36 -4.26 11.68
N ARG A 182 -9.14 -3.44 12.39
CA ARG A 182 -9.46 -3.70 13.80
C ARG A 182 -10.24 -5.00 14.02
N ARG A 183 -11.17 -5.34 13.13
CA ARG A 183 -11.96 -6.60 13.23
C ARG A 183 -11.15 -7.84 12.89
N SER A 184 -10.12 -7.69 12.06
CA SER A 184 -9.24 -8.80 11.66
C SER A 184 -8.19 -9.17 12.72
N VAL A 185 -7.92 -8.27 13.68
CA VAL A 185 -7.04 -8.58 14.82
C VAL A 185 -7.81 -9.50 15.77
N PRO A 186 -7.35 -10.74 16.03
CA PRO A 186 -7.97 -11.61 17.01
C PRO A 186 -7.89 -10.93 18.38
N THR A 187 -9.02 -10.46 18.87
CA THR A 187 -9.11 -9.97 20.25
C THR A 187 -9.25 -11.21 21.13
N GLY A 188 -8.15 -11.69 21.73
CA GLY A 188 -8.25 -12.70 22.78
C GLY A 188 -8.66 -12.08 24.12
N PRO A 189 -9.28 -12.84 25.07
CA PRO A 189 -9.36 -14.31 25.10
C PRO A 189 -10.77 -14.94 25.23
N SER A 190 -10.81 -16.24 24.87
CA SER A 190 -11.80 -17.31 25.12
C SER A 190 -13.18 -17.29 24.42
N GLY A 191 -13.30 -18.15 23.40
CA GLY A 191 -14.55 -18.76 22.94
C GLY A 191 -14.25 -20.18 22.44
N SER A 192 -14.60 -21.18 23.26
CA SER A 192 -14.63 -22.64 23.00
C SER A 192 -13.80 -23.19 21.84
N VAL A 193 -12.65 -23.78 22.18
CA VAL A 193 -12.15 -24.92 21.41
C VAL A 193 -13.08 -26.08 21.73
N ASP A 194 -14.03 -26.36 20.84
CA ASP A 194 -14.78 -27.60 20.86
C ASP A 194 -13.82 -28.75 20.52
N LEU A 195 -13.32 -29.41 21.57
CA LEU A 195 -12.65 -30.70 21.47
C LEU A 195 -13.71 -31.81 21.42
N GLU A 196 -14.46 -31.88 20.31
CA GLU A 196 -15.32 -33.04 20.03
C GLU A 196 -14.57 -33.94 19.04
N GLY A 197 -13.87 -34.95 19.57
CA GLY A 197 -13.12 -35.88 18.74
C GLY A 197 -12.22 -36.84 19.53
N ALA A 198 -12.73 -37.43 20.62
CA ALA A 198 -12.10 -38.59 21.23
C ALA A 198 -12.73 -39.87 20.67
N PRO A 199 -11.96 -40.79 20.07
CA PRO A 199 -12.47 -42.07 19.63
C PRO A 199 -12.72 -42.98 20.84
N THR A 200 -13.93 -43.56 20.89
CA THR A 200 -14.25 -44.76 21.67
C THR A 200 -13.94 -46.01 20.85
#